data_AF-X1K396-F1
#
_entry.id   AF-X1K396-F1
#
_cell.length_a   1.000
_cell.length_b   1.000
_cell.length_c   1.000
_cell.angle_alpha   90.00
_cell.angle_beta   90.00
_cell.angle_gamma   90.00
#
_symmetry.space_group_name_H-M   'P 1'
#
loop_
_entity.id
_entity.type
_entity.pdbx_description
1 polymer ?
#
loop_
_entity_poly.entity_id
_entity_poly.type
_entity_poly.pdbx_seq_one_letter_code
_entity_poly.pdbx_strand_id
1 'polypeptide(L)'
;MNILVLVPDKNEPSCRFRILQYLEPLEAFGITLDVVELSRGKDQRRESLEAAAEFNAVLLHRKLLNRFDCARLRRRAHRLIYDFDDAVMFRDSNAPRLQSRMRQRKFQRLASGADLVIAGNSYLAKLAAACNQKVSVIPTVVDLTPFPREPVLG
;
A
#
# COMPACT_ATOMS: atom_id res chain seq x y z
N MET A 1 2.18 12.12 15.02
CA MET A 1 2.49 10.72 14.68
C MET A 1 3.16 10.71 13.31
N ASN A 2 4.33 10.08 13.18
CA ASN A 2 5.03 9.96 11.90
C ASN A 2 4.83 8.56 11.28
N ILE A 3 4.61 8.51 9.97
CA ILE A 3 4.40 7.26 9.24
C ILE A 3 5.36 7.23 8.04
N LEU A 4 6.17 6.18 7.96
CA LEU A 4 6.94 5.89 6.75
C LEU A 4 6.02 5.24 5.73
N VAL A 5 5.92 5.81 4.53
CA VAL A 5 5.10 5.27 3.44
C VAL A 5 6.01 4.75 2.35
N LEU A 6 6.02 3.42 2.18
CA LEU A 6 6.82 2.74 1.19
C LEU A 6 5.98 2.45 -0.06
N VAL A 7 6.32 3.10 -1.18
CA VAL A 7 5.56 3.03 -2.45
C VAL A 7 6.39 2.39 -3.57
N PRO A 8 5.77 1.76 -4.58
CA PRO A 8 6.49 1.25 -5.74
C PRO A 8 7.09 2.35 -6.62
N ASP A 9 6.34 3.43 -6.85
CA ASP A 9 6.64 4.58 -7.70
C ASP A 9 5.70 5.72 -7.30
N LYS A 10 6.22 6.94 -7.08
CA LYS A 10 5.42 8.11 -6.67
C LYS A 10 4.58 8.68 -7.80
N ASN A 11 4.96 8.43 -9.05
CA ASN A 11 4.31 8.99 -10.23
C ASN A 11 3.11 8.16 -10.70
N GLU A 12 2.92 6.96 -10.17
CA GLU A 12 1.78 6.12 -10.52
C GLU A 12 0.47 6.72 -9.99
N PRO A 13 -0.63 6.70 -10.78
CA PRO A 13 -1.92 7.25 -10.36
C PRO A 13 -2.43 6.68 -9.03
N SER A 14 -2.20 5.38 -8.76
CA SER A 14 -2.60 4.77 -7.49
C SER A 14 -1.92 5.45 -6.30
N CYS A 15 -0.63 5.80 -6.42
CA CYS A 15 0.10 6.51 -5.37
C CYS A 15 -0.44 7.93 -5.19
N ARG A 16 -0.67 8.65 -6.29
CA ARG A 16 -1.21 10.01 -6.26
C ARG A 16 -2.54 10.08 -5.50
N PHE A 17 -3.50 9.24 -5.86
CA PHE A 17 -4.85 9.29 -5.29
C PHE A 17 -5.00 8.49 -3.99
N ARG A 18 -4.10 7.57 -3.67
CA ARG A 18 -4.23 6.79 -2.43
C ARG A 18 -3.34 7.27 -1.30
N ILE A 19 -2.24 7.94 -1.64
CA ILE A 19 -1.22 8.39 -0.69
C ILE A 19 -1.02 9.90 -0.76
N LEU A 20 -0.59 10.43 -1.91
CA LEU A 20 -0.07 11.80 -1.99
C LEU A 20 -1.14 12.87 -1.74
N GLN A 21 -2.39 12.63 -2.14
CA GLN A 21 -3.48 13.58 -1.86
C GLN A 21 -3.77 13.74 -0.36
N TYR A 22 -3.28 12.85 0.49
CA TYR A 22 -3.54 12.88 1.93
C TYR A 22 -2.38 13.47 2.75
N LEU A 23 -1.30 13.93 2.13
CA LEU A 23 -0.17 14.54 2.85
C LEU A 23 -0.63 15.73 3.72
N GLU A 24 -1.21 16.77 3.10
CA GLU A 24 -1.66 17.97 3.81
C GLU A 24 -2.89 17.71 4.71
N PRO A 25 -3.95 16.99 4.25
CA PRO A 25 -5.10 16.73 5.11
C PRO A 25 -4.75 15.97 6.39
N LEU A 26 -3.83 14.99 6.33
CA LEU A 26 -3.42 14.23 7.52
C LEU A 26 -2.51 15.03 8.45
N GLU A 27 -1.70 15.94 7.92
CA GLU A 27 -0.86 16.83 8.73
C GLU A 27 -1.70 17.72 9.64
N ALA A 28 -2.87 18.19 9.16
CA ALA A 28 -3.85 18.92 9.99
C ALA A 28 -4.39 18.09 11.18
N PHE A 29 -4.31 16.76 11.11
CA PHE A 29 -4.64 15.85 12.22
C PHE A 29 -3.39 15.40 13.02
N GLY A 30 -2.23 16.04 12.81
CA GLY A 30 -0.98 15.70 13.47
C GLY A 30 -0.35 14.39 12.99
N ILE A 31 -0.71 13.92 11.79
CA ILE A 31 -0.14 12.72 11.16
C ILE A 31 0.72 13.15 9.97
N THR A 32 2.02 12.92 10.05
CA THR A 32 2.95 13.22 8.95
C THR A 32 3.30 11.94 8.20
N LEU A 33 3.32 12.02 6.88
CA LEU A 33 3.70 10.92 6.00
C LEU A 33 5.04 11.22 5.34
N ASP A 34 6.02 10.34 5.54
CA ASP A 34 7.29 10.39 4.83
C ASP A 34 7.28 9.36 3.71
N VAL A 35 7.14 9.82 2.45
CA VAL A 35 6.91 8.93 1.30
C VAL A 35 8.24 8.60 0.64
N VAL A 36 8.58 7.31 0.61
CA VAL A 36 9.83 6.79 0.05
C VAL A 36 9.52 5.75 -1.04
N GLU A 37 10.15 5.91 -2.20
CA GLU A 37 10.10 4.89 -3.25
C GLU A 37 10.97 3.70 -2.89
N LEU A 38 10.38 2.51 -2.98
CA LEU A 38 11.02 1.27 -2.61
C LEU A 38 11.96 0.81 -3.74
N SER A 39 13.22 1.24 -3.65
CA SER A 39 14.26 1.06 -4.66
C SER A 39 14.36 -0.37 -5.21
N ARG A 40 14.73 -0.48 -6.48
CA ARG A 40 15.08 -1.77 -7.12
C ARG A 40 16.46 -2.27 -6.66
N GLY A 41 17.34 -1.37 -6.24
CA GLY A 41 18.65 -1.69 -5.67
C GLY A 41 18.52 -2.32 -4.29
N LYS A 42 19.33 -3.35 -4.00
CA LYS A 42 19.26 -4.10 -2.73
C LYS A 42 19.65 -3.24 -1.53
N ASP A 43 20.64 -2.37 -1.68
CA ASP A 43 21.18 -1.60 -0.56
C ASP A 43 20.26 -0.45 -0.16
N GLN A 44 19.82 0.37 -1.11
CA GLN A 44 18.85 1.45 -0.83
C GLN A 44 17.52 0.88 -0.33
N ARG A 45 17.08 -0.25 -0.89
CA ARG A 45 15.91 -0.96 -0.37
C ARG A 45 16.11 -1.36 1.09
N ARG A 46 17.25 -1.96 1.41
CA ARG A 46 17.54 -2.37 2.78
C ARG A 46 17.51 -1.17 3.70
N GLU A 47 18.16 -0.07 3.34
CA GLU A 47 18.16 1.18 4.08
C GLU A 47 16.72 1.65 4.39
N SER A 48 15.84 1.73 3.39
CA SER A 48 14.42 2.10 3.61
C SER A 48 13.68 1.13 4.53
N LEU A 49 14.00 -0.17 4.49
CA LEU A 49 13.40 -1.16 5.38
C LEU A 49 13.95 -1.11 6.81
N GLU A 50 15.19 -0.66 7.01
CA GLU A 50 15.79 -0.48 8.33
C GLU A 50 15.29 0.82 8.99
N ALA A 51 15.14 1.89 8.21
CA ALA A 51 14.58 3.19 8.65
C ALA A 51 13.17 3.07 9.26
N ALA A 52 12.43 2.01 8.92
CA ALA A 52 11.12 1.68 9.51
C ALA A 52 11.08 1.69 11.05
N ALA A 53 12.22 1.49 11.73
CA ALA A 53 12.31 1.52 13.19
C ALA A 53 12.19 2.93 13.80
N GLU A 54 12.36 3.98 13.00
CA GLU A 54 12.36 5.39 13.42
C GLU A 54 10.96 6.02 13.39
N PHE A 55 9.96 5.29 12.89
CA PHE A 55 8.61 5.77 12.67
C PHE A 55 7.59 5.08 13.57
N ASN A 56 6.51 5.77 13.92
CA ASN A 56 5.43 5.17 14.72
C ASN A 56 4.69 4.05 13.96
N ALA A 57 4.62 4.14 12.63
CA ALA A 57 4.06 3.12 11.77
C ALA A 57 4.73 3.11 10.38
N VAL A 58 4.56 2.01 9.67
CA VAL A 58 4.89 1.89 8.24
C VAL A 58 3.66 1.54 7.46
N LEU A 59 3.38 2.28 6.39
CA LEU A 59 2.39 1.92 5.38
C LEU A 59 3.11 1.42 4.13
N LEU A 60 2.92 0.14 3.80
CA LEU A 60 3.42 -0.45 2.57
C LEU A 60 2.30 -0.45 1.52
N HIS A 61 2.40 0.44 0.53
CA HIS A 61 1.40 0.58 -0.52
C HIS A 61 1.73 -0.34 -1.71
N ARG A 62 0.77 -1.20 -2.09
CA ARG A 62 0.72 -2.08 -3.29
C ARG A 62 1.84 -3.11 -3.46
N LYS A 63 3.00 -2.92 -2.83
CA LYS A 63 4.22 -3.69 -3.10
C LYS A 63 4.17 -5.09 -2.47
N LEU A 64 4.39 -6.11 -3.31
CA LEU A 64 4.68 -7.47 -2.82
C LEU A 64 6.17 -7.66 -2.54
N LEU A 65 6.51 -7.94 -1.28
CA LEU A 65 7.86 -8.19 -0.82
C LEU A 65 8.24 -9.67 -0.92
N ASN A 66 9.53 -9.94 -1.10
CA ASN A 66 10.06 -11.30 -0.93
C ASN A 66 10.04 -11.69 0.57
N ARG A 67 10.31 -12.95 0.88
CA ARG A 67 10.26 -13.46 2.27
C ARG A 67 11.22 -12.75 3.22
N PHE A 68 12.40 -12.35 2.74
CA PHE A 68 13.45 -11.73 3.56
C PHE A 68 13.12 -10.27 3.83
N ASP A 69 12.72 -9.52 2.80
CA ASP A 69 12.28 -8.12 2.92
C ASP A 69 11.05 -8.02 3.82
N CYS A 70 10.07 -8.91 3.65
CA CYS A 70 8.88 -8.96 4.51
C CYS A 70 9.25 -9.22 5.97
N ALA A 71 10.12 -10.21 6.24
CA ALA A 71 10.55 -10.51 7.60
C ALA A 71 11.41 -9.40 8.22
N ARG A 72 12.18 -8.66 7.40
CA ARG A 72 12.95 -7.50 7.84
C ARG A 72 12.03 -6.36 8.20
N LEU A 73 11.14 -5.97 7.29
CA LEU A 73 10.18 -4.90 7.51
C LEU A 73 9.34 -5.17 8.74
N ARG A 74 8.83 -6.40 8.90
CA ARG A 74 8.04 -6.77 10.06
C ARG A 74 8.80 -6.61 11.37
N ARG A 75 10.09 -6.98 11.41
CA ARG A 75 10.92 -6.85 12.61
C ARG A 75 11.22 -5.40 12.99
N ARG A 76 11.26 -4.49 12.01
CA ARG A 76 11.61 -3.08 12.23
C ARG A 76 10.39 -2.19 12.47
N ALA A 77 9.28 -2.47 11.80
CA ALA A 77 8.07 -1.68 11.93
C ALA A 77 7.39 -1.90 13.29
N HIS A 78 7.22 -0.82 14.07
CA HIS A 78 6.41 -0.82 15.30
C HIS A 78 4.96 -1.20 15.02
N ARG A 79 4.40 -0.63 13.95
CA ARG A 79 3.10 -0.99 13.36
C ARG A 79 3.25 -1.11 11.85
N LEU A 80 2.83 -2.23 11.27
CA LEU A 80 2.84 -2.46 9.83
C LEU A 80 1.42 -2.42 9.26
N ILE A 81 1.17 -1.45 8.38
CA ILE A 81 -0.06 -1.32 7.61
C ILE A 81 0.24 -1.76 6.18
N TYR A 82 -0.56 -2.69 5.65
CA TYR A 82 -0.48 -3.07 4.24
C TYR A 82 -1.67 -2.50 3.48
N ASP A 83 -1.41 -1.64 2.51
CA ASP A 83 -2.44 -0.93 1.74
C ASP A 83 -2.43 -1.38 0.27
N PHE A 84 -3.60 -1.66 -0.31
CA PHE A 84 -3.73 -2.04 -1.71
C PHE A 84 -5.11 -1.74 -2.30
N ASP A 85 -5.12 -1.28 -3.54
CA ASP A 85 -6.30 -0.98 -4.35
C ASP A 85 -6.42 -1.85 -5.62
N ASP A 86 -5.31 -2.44 -6.07
CA ASP A 86 -5.28 -3.41 -7.15
C ASP A 86 -5.28 -4.86 -6.66
N ALA A 87 -5.71 -5.79 -7.52
CA ALA A 87 -5.64 -7.22 -7.25
C ALA A 87 -4.21 -7.79 -7.41
N VAL A 88 -3.26 -7.25 -6.63
CA VAL A 88 -1.82 -7.49 -6.72
C VAL A 88 -1.40 -8.95 -6.57
N MET A 89 -2.25 -9.80 -6.00
CA MET A 89 -2.05 -11.24 -5.85
C MET A 89 -2.22 -12.02 -7.17
N PHE A 90 -2.80 -11.41 -8.20
CA PHE A 90 -2.96 -11.98 -9.52
C PHE A 90 -1.96 -11.38 -10.52
N ARG A 91 -1.82 -12.02 -11.68
CA ARG A 91 -1.12 -11.45 -12.84
C ARG A 91 -2.04 -10.44 -13.54
N ASP A 92 -1.42 -9.67 -14.41
CA ASP A 92 -2.11 -8.77 -15.33
C ASP A 92 -3.15 -9.54 -16.15
N SER A 93 -4.24 -8.86 -16.51
CA SER A 93 -5.32 -9.43 -17.34
C SER A 93 -4.83 -9.92 -18.70
N ASN A 94 -3.75 -9.36 -19.22
CA ASN A 94 -3.15 -9.74 -20.50
C ASN A 94 -2.25 -10.99 -20.42
N ALA A 95 -2.03 -11.55 -19.22
CA ALA A 95 -1.19 -12.74 -19.07
C ALA A 95 -1.93 -14.03 -19.47
N PRO A 96 -1.23 -15.06 -20.01
CA PRO A 96 -1.85 -16.33 -20.40
C PRO A 96 -2.59 -17.07 -19.26
N ARG A 97 -2.23 -16.75 -18.01
CA ARG A 97 -2.90 -17.24 -16.80
C ARG A 97 -2.91 -16.13 -15.77
N LEU A 98 -4.09 -15.78 -15.26
CA LEU A 98 -4.28 -14.78 -14.19
C LEU A 98 -3.68 -15.25 -12.86
N GLN A 99 -3.72 -16.54 -12.57
CA GLN A 99 -3.29 -17.09 -11.29
C GLN A 99 -1.75 -17.10 -11.16
N SER A 100 -1.25 -16.69 -9.99
CA SER A 100 0.18 -16.74 -9.66
C SER A 100 0.40 -17.18 -8.22
N ARG A 101 0.81 -18.44 -8.05
CA ARG A 101 1.12 -19.01 -6.72
C ARG A 101 2.17 -18.19 -5.97
N MET A 102 3.14 -17.62 -6.69
CA MET A 102 4.18 -16.79 -6.10
C MET A 102 3.62 -15.46 -5.56
N ARG A 103 2.78 -14.76 -6.34
CA ARG A 103 2.17 -13.49 -5.90
C ARG A 103 1.19 -13.72 -4.75
N GLN A 104 0.38 -14.77 -4.82
CA GLN A 104 -0.50 -15.18 -3.73
C GLN A 104 0.25 -15.46 -2.44
N ARG A 105 1.34 -16.26 -2.49
CA ARG A 105 2.17 -16.53 -1.30
C ARG A 105 2.82 -15.26 -0.72
N LYS A 106 3.22 -14.31 -1.57
CA LYS A 106 3.76 -13.02 -1.10
C LYS A 106 2.66 -12.18 -0.44
N PHE A 107 1.49 -12.09 -1.07
CA PHE A 107 0.34 -11.38 -0.54
C PHE A 107 -0.09 -11.96 0.81
N GLN A 108 -0.30 -13.27 0.88
CA GLN A 108 -0.68 -13.96 2.12
C GLN A 108 0.32 -13.69 3.25
N ARG A 109 1.63 -13.77 2.96
CA ARG A 109 2.67 -13.48 3.97
C ARG A 109 2.62 -12.04 4.47
N LEU A 110 2.46 -11.08 3.55
CA LEU A 110 2.38 -9.66 3.92
C LEU A 110 1.10 -9.36 4.70
N ALA A 111 -0.04 -9.76 4.15
CA ALA A 111 -1.34 -9.54 4.75
C ALA A 111 -1.43 -10.16 6.14
N SER A 112 -1.00 -11.42 6.33
CA SER A 112 -1.00 -12.07 7.65
C SER A 112 -0.01 -11.47 8.64
N GLY A 113 1.10 -10.89 8.16
CA GLY A 113 2.09 -10.23 9.01
C GLY A 113 1.72 -8.79 9.42
N ALA A 114 0.81 -8.14 8.71
CA ALA A 114 0.43 -6.76 8.97
C ALA A 114 -0.40 -6.63 10.25
N ASP A 115 -0.26 -5.51 10.95
CA ASP A 115 -1.11 -5.13 12.09
C ASP A 115 -2.50 -4.63 11.61
N LEU A 116 -2.56 -4.10 10.38
CA LEU A 116 -3.77 -3.67 9.69
C LEU A 116 -3.60 -3.84 8.19
N VAL A 117 -4.66 -4.29 7.51
CA VAL A 117 -4.75 -4.29 6.05
C VAL A 117 -5.81 -3.30 5.59
N ILE A 118 -5.44 -2.40 4.68
CA ILE A 118 -6.37 -1.46 4.05
C ILE A 118 -6.59 -1.89 2.61
N ALA A 119 -7.85 -2.12 2.24
CA ALA A 119 -8.25 -2.52 0.90
C ALA A 119 -9.03 -1.40 0.20
N GLY A 120 -8.84 -1.24 -1.11
CA GLY A 120 -9.52 -0.24 -1.92
C GLY A 120 -11.03 -0.47 -2.13
N ASN A 121 -11.53 -1.69 -1.86
CA ASN A 121 -12.95 -2.01 -1.98
C ASN A 121 -13.30 -3.29 -1.19
N SER A 122 -14.59 -3.60 -1.11
CA SER A 122 -15.12 -4.75 -0.36
C SER A 122 -14.71 -6.11 -0.96
N TYR A 123 -14.51 -6.20 -2.27
CA TYR A 123 -14.03 -7.41 -2.93
C TYR A 123 -12.59 -7.74 -2.48
N LEU A 124 -11.71 -6.75 -2.53
CA LEU A 124 -10.32 -6.90 -2.09
C LEU A 124 -10.22 -7.14 -0.58
N ALA A 125 -11.08 -6.50 0.22
CA ALA A 125 -11.14 -6.76 1.65
C ALA A 125 -11.50 -8.21 1.97
N LYS A 126 -12.45 -8.82 1.23
CA LYS A 126 -12.79 -10.24 1.38
C LYS A 126 -11.58 -11.15 1.11
N LEU A 127 -10.77 -10.83 0.11
CA LEU A 127 -9.53 -11.58 -0.18
C LEU A 127 -8.50 -11.44 0.96
N ALA A 128 -8.36 -10.24 1.53
CA ALA A 128 -7.46 -9.99 2.65
C ALA A 128 -7.95 -10.62 3.97
N ALA A 129 -9.26 -10.68 4.20
CA ALA A 129 -9.88 -11.23 5.41
C ALA A 129 -9.56 -12.72 5.62
N ALA A 130 -9.27 -13.45 4.54
CA ALA A 130 -8.77 -14.83 4.62
C ALA A 130 -7.36 -14.93 5.23
N CYS A 131 -6.63 -13.82 5.34
CA CYS A 131 -5.24 -13.77 5.81
C CYS A 131 -5.07 -12.94 7.09
N ASN A 132 -5.94 -11.95 7.34
CA ASN A 132 -5.84 -11.03 8.48
C ASN A 132 -7.23 -10.70 9.03
N GLN A 133 -7.36 -10.63 10.36
CA GLN A 133 -8.62 -10.28 11.04
C GLN A 133 -8.89 -8.77 11.06
N LYS A 134 -7.85 -7.93 10.94
CA LYS A 134 -7.94 -6.47 10.93
C LYS A 134 -7.84 -5.95 9.51
N VAL A 135 -8.99 -5.88 8.84
CA VAL A 135 -9.11 -5.38 7.47
C VAL A 135 -10.10 -4.22 7.43
N SER A 136 -9.68 -3.08 6.87
CA SER A 136 -10.53 -1.91 6.66
C SER A 136 -10.68 -1.62 5.16
N VAL A 137 -11.88 -1.20 4.75
CA VAL A 137 -12.11 -0.70 3.39
C VAL A 137 -11.95 0.81 3.41
N ILE A 138 -10.99 1.33 2.64
CA ILE A 138 -10.87 2.76 2.36
C ILE A 138 -10.85 2.90 0.83
N PRO A 139 -11.94 3.39 0.21
CA PRO A 139 -12.00 3.56 -1.23
C PRO A 139 -11.02 4.63 -1.70
N THR A 140 -10.53 4.48 -2.92
CA THR A 140 -9.78 5.55 -3.58
C THR A 140 -10.79 6.61 -4.02
N VAL A 141 -10.83 7.72 -3.28
CA VAL A 141 -11.62 8.91 -3.64
C VAL A 141 -10.75 9.89 -4.39
N VAL A 142 -11.39 10.77 -5.16
CA VAL A 142 -10.73 11.82 -5.92
C VAL A 142 -11.33 13.15 -5.50
N ASP A 143 -10.48 14.14 -5.23
CA ASP A 143 -10.93 15.53 -5.11
C ASP A 143 -11.56 15.97 -6.44
N LEU A 144 -12.81 16.42 -6.41
CA LEU A 144 -13.53 16.85 -7.59
C LEU A 144 -13.24 18.30 -7.99
N THR A 145 -12.53 19.06 -7.16
CA THR A 145 -12.19 20.48 -7.42
C THR A 145 -11.44 20.67 -8.75
N PRO A 146 -10.47 19.80 -9.13
CA PRO A 146 -9.79 19.89 -10.42
C PRO A 146 -10.59 19.31 -11.60
N PHE A 147 -11.75 18.69 -11.35
CA PHE A 147 -12.58 18.02 -12.35
C PHE A 147 -13.99 18.65 -12.39
N PRO A 148 -14.11 19.91 -12.88
CA PRO A 148 -15.40 20.56 -13.02
C PRO A 148 -16.30 19.71 -13.92
N ARG A 149 -17.53 19.47 -13.49
CA ARG A 149 -18.51 18.71 -14.28
C ARG A 149 -18.87 19.52 -15.51
N GLU A 150 -18.45 19.06 -16.68
CA GLU A 150 -19.05 19.55 -17.93
C GLU A 150 -20.49 19.03 -18.01
N PRO A 151 -21.46 19.89 -18.33
CA PRO A 151 -22.81 19.42 -18.62
C PRO A 151 -22.72 18.46 -19.82
N VAL A 152 -23.26 17.25 -19.65
CA VAL A 152 -23.45 16.33 -20.78
C VAL A 152 -24.44 16.99 -21.72
N LEU A 153 -23.96 17.51 -22.86
CA LEU A 153 -24.83 17.99 -23.93
C LEU A 153 -25.61 16.77 -24.43
N GLY A 154 -26.91 16.75 -24.10
CA GLY A 154 -27.87 15.79 -24.61
C GLY A 154 -28.32 16.13 -26.03
#